data_AF-A0AB33ALR3-F1
#
_entry.id   AF-A0AB33ALR3-F1
#
_cell.length_a   1.000
_cell.length_b   1.000
_cell.length_c   1.000
_cell.angle_alpha   90.00
_cell.angle_beta   90.00
_cell.angle_gamma   90.00
#
_symmetry.space_group_name_H-M   'P 1'
#
loop_
_entity.id
_entity.type
_entity.pdbx_description
1 polymer ?
#
loop_
_entity_poly.entity_id
_entity_poly.type
_entity_poly.pdbx_seq_one_letter_code
_entity_poly.pdbx_strand_id
1 'polypeptide(L)'
;MADRKNTDKKYLLLHLLGVAFPLILLTCFLPSLWLTSLLILLSHAIIDFGKSSVAKCLHLSTMWTFLADQMLHLVIIVLLTGSIFCPYLTVNAVTAQVLNLILFLVLITKPTNVVFKIFFQKYQPQDNQKLDTIPGAGATIGLLERVIMSICIIFNQFASIGLVFTAKSIARYNKISESPTFAEYYLIGSLFTISSVLLAAWICLF
;
A
#
# COMPACT_ATOMS: atom_id res chain seq x y z
N MET A 1 10.85 6.34 -6.24
CA MET A 1 11.65 5.44 -5.37
C MET A 1 11.34 3.97 -5.67
N ALA A 2 10.08 3.52 -5.61
CA ALA A 2 9.68 2.14 -5.93
C ALA A 2 10.12 1.68 -7.34
N ASP A 3 9.93 2.50 -8.37
CA ASP A 3 10.28 2.14 -9.75
C ASP A 3 11.81 2.06 -10.02
N ARG A 4 12.65 2.70 -9.18
CA ARG A 4 14.12 2.73 -9.33
C ARG A 4 14.85 1.69 -8.48
N LYS A 5 14.13 1.00 -7.58
CA LYS A 5 14.67 0.00 -6.64
C LYS A 5 15.24 -1.23 -7.37
N ASN A 6 14.67 -1.59 -8.51
CA ASN A 6 15.08 -2.78 -9.28
C ASN A 6 16.30 -2.54 -10.18
N THR A 7 16.73 -1.29 -10.35
CA THR A 7 17.79 -0.91 -11.30
C THR A 7 18.96 -0.20 -10.63
N ASP A 8 18.77 0.47 -9.50
CA ASP A 8 19.84 1.21 -8.80
C ASP A 8 20.02 0.73 -7.35
N LYS A 9 21.23 0.22 -7.07
CA LYS A 9 21.66 -0.27 -5.76
C LYS A 9 21.51 0.77 -4.64
N LYS A 10 21.63 2.07 -4.96
CA LYS A 10 21.45 3.16 -3.98
C LYS A 10 20.00 3.26 -3.50
N TYR A 11 19.03 3.08 -4.39
CA TYR A 11 17.61 3.11 -4.04
C TYR A 11 17.19 1.85 -3.30
N LEU A 12 17.81 0.71 -3.60
CA LEU A 12 17.65 -0.51 -2.81
C LEU A 12 18.14 -0.30 -1.37
N LEU A 13 19.34 0.28 -1.19
CA LEU A 13 19.88 0.56 0.14
C LEU A 13 18.98 1.52 0.94
N LEU A 14 18.54 2.62 0.33
CA LEU A 14 17.62 3.55 0.98
C LEU A 14 16.28 2.90 1.35
N HIS A 15 15.81 1.96 0.56
CA HIS A 15 14.61 1.19 0.90
C HIS A 15 14.84 0.28 2.12
N LEU A 16 15.95 -0.45 2.13
CA LEU A 16 16.31 -1.33 3.26
C LEU A 16 16.47 -0.52 4.56
N LEU A 17 17.06 0.68 4.49
CA LEU A 17 17.14 1.58 5.64
C LEU A 17 15.76 2.05 6.12
N GLY A 18 14.84 2.31 5.19
CA GLY A 18 13.46 2.65 5.51
C GLY A 18 12.71 1.53 6.24
N VAL A 19 13.04 0.26 5.98
CA VAL A 19 12.48 -0.91 6.67
C VAL A 19 13.22 -1.21 7.97
N ALA A 20 14.54 -1.00 7.99
CA ALA A 20 15.36 -1.20 9.19
C ALA A 20 14.99 -0.22 10.31
N PHE A 21 14.68 1.04 9.99
CA PHE A 21 14.34 2.06 10.98
C PHE A 21 13.19 1.66 11.93
N PRO A 22 11.98 1.28 11.47
CA PRO A 22 10.92 0.85 12.37
C PRO A 22 11.25 -0.43 13.14
N LEU A 23 12.01 -1.36 12.56
CA LEU A 23 12.44 -2.60 13.24
C LEU A 23 13.46 -2.33 14.36
N ILE A 24 14.40 -1.41 14.13
CA ILE A 24 15.37 -0.97 15.14
C ILE A 24 14.63 -0.25 16.26
N LEU A 25 13.73 0.67 15.92
CA LEU A 25 12.92 1.39 16.90
C LEU A 25 12.11 0.42 17.77
N LEU A 26 11.45 -0.56 17.15
CA LEU A 26 10.73 -1.63 17.86
C LEU A 26 11.65 -2.41 18.82
N THR A 27 12.85 -2.78 18.36
CA THR A 27 13.83 -3.50 19.18
C THR A 27 14.32 -2.68 20.36
N CYS A 28 14.42 -1.34 20.23
CA CYS A 28 14.77 -0.47 21.35
C CYS A 28 13.70 -0.47 22.46
N PHE A 29 12.41 -0.53 22.09
CA PHE A 29 11.32 -0.61 23.07
C PHE A 29 11.08 -2.04 23.59
N LEU A 30 11.36 -3.05 22.78
CA LEU A 30 11.17 -4.47 23.10
C LEU A 30 12.45 -5.26 22.75
N PRO A 31 13.49 -5.21 23.60
CA PRO A 31 14.77 -5.86 23.32
C PRO A 31 14.69 -7.38 23.12
N SER A 32 13.66 -8.03 23.66
CA SER A 32 13.41 -9.46 23.46
C SER A 32 13.19 -9.83 22.00
N LEU A 33 12.77 -8.89 21.15
CA LEU A 33 12.48 -9.10 19.72
C LEU A 33 13.69 -8.87 18.81
N TRP A 34 14.90 -8.67 19.36
CA TRP A 34 16.08 -8.33 18.56
C TRP A 34 16.38 -9.37 17.47
N LEU A 35 16.34 -10.67 17.82
CA LEU A 35 16.65 -11.74 16.88
C LEU A 35 15.58 -11.84 15.79
N THR A 36 14.29 -11.75 16.18
CA THR A 36 13.16 -11.74 15.24
C THR A 36 13.26 -10.57 14.27
N SER A 37 13.54 -9.36 14.77
CA SER A 37 13.67 -8.15 13.96
C SER A 37 14.86 -8.24 12.99
N LEU A 38 15.99 -8.81 13.44
CA LEU A 38 17.14 -9.08 12.59
C LEU A 38 16.81 -10.10 11.49
N LEU A 39 16.13 -11.19 11.82
CA LEU A 39 15.73 -12.22 10.85
C LEU A 39 14.75 -11.66 9.81
N ILE A 40 13.76 -10.86 10.21
CA ILE A 40 12.84 -10.17 9.28
C ILE A 40 13.61 -9.24 8.34
N LEU A 41 14.58 -8.46 8.87
CA LEU A 41 15.37 -7.55 8.05
C LEU A 41 16.24 -8.31 7.03
N LEU A 42 16.90 -9.40 7.47
CA LEU A 42 17.73 -10.23 6.60
C LEU A 42 16.89 -10.91 5.52
N SER A 43 15.75 -11.50 5.89
CA SER A 43 14.87 -12.14 4.94
C SER A 43 14.31 -11.13 3.92
N HIS A 44 13.93 -9.94 4.39
CA HIS A 44 13.46 -8.87 3.53
C HIS A 44 14.52 -8.49 2.47
N ALA A 45 15.77 -8.31 2.89
CA ALA A 45 16.88 -8.01 1.99
C ALA A 45 17.15 -9.13 0.97
N ILE A 46 17.10 -10.40 1.42
CA ILE A 46 17.28 -11.57 0.54
C ILE A 46 16.20 -11.63 -0.54
N ILE A 47 14.93 -11.46 -0.16
CA ILE A 47 13.79 -11.48 -1.08
C ILE A 47 13.92 -10.35 -2.10
N ASP A 48 14.18 -9.13 -1.63
CA ASP A 48 14.28 -7.97 -2.50
C ASP A 48 15.43 -8.03 -3.50
N PHE A 49 16.55 -8.64 -3.11
CA PHE A 49 17.67 -8.88 -4.00
C PHE A 49 17.37 -10.02 -5.00
N GLY A 50 16.80 -11.12 -4.50
CA GLY A 50 16.51 -12.32 -5.29
C GLY A 50 15.37 -12.15 -6.31
N LYS A 51 14.39 -11.29 -6.03
CA LYS A 51 13.17 -11.17 -6.86
C LYS A 51 13.44 -10.86 -8.33
N SER A 52 14.45 -10.04 -8.64
CA SER A 52 14.77 -9.66 -10.03
C SER A 52 15.30 -10.85 -10.82
N SER A 53 16.15 -11.67 -10.18
CA SER A 53 16.70 -12.89 -10.75
C SER A 53 15.60 -13.94 -10.95
N VAL A 54 14.74 -14.13 -9.94
CA VAL A 54 13.62 -15.09 -9.99
C VAL A 54 12.59 -14.69 -11.06
N ALA A 55 12.22 -13.40 -11.11
CA ALA A 55 11.26 -12.90 -12.10
C ALA A 55 11.76 -13.09 -13.54
N LYS A 56 13.06 -12.90 -13.80
CA LYS A 56 13.66 -13.18 -15.11
C LYS A 56 13.71 -14.67 -15.42
N CYS A 57 14.12 -15.49 -14.46
CA CYS A 57 14.23 -16.94 -14.63
C CYS A 57 12.86 -17.59 -14.91
N LEU A 58 11.80 -17.11 -14.27
CA LEU A 58 10.45 -17.65 -14.38
C LEU A 58 9.53 -16.85 -15.33
N HIS A 59 10.08 -15.86 -16.05
CA HIS A 59 9.32 -14.99 -16.96
C HIS A 59 8.04 -14.38 -16.34
N LEU A 60 8.11 -13.97 -15.07
CA LEU A 60 6.94 -13.45 -14.35
C LEU A 60 6.61 -12.03 -14.80
N SER A 61 5.31 -11.74 -14.92
CA SER A 61 4.83 -10.37 -15.14
C SER A 61 5.04 -9.50 -13.90
N THR A 62 5.09 -8.18 -14.06
CA THR A 62 5.26 -7.22 -12.94
C THR A 62 4.23 -7.43 -11.83
N MET A 63 2.98 -7.74 -12.17
CA MET A 63 1.91 -8.02 -11.22
C MET A 63 2.22 -9.28 -10.39
N TRP A 64 2.58 -10.39 -11.04
CA TRP A 64 2.88 -11.65 -10.36
C TRP A 64 4.16 -11.56 -9.53
N THR A 65 5.19 -10.85 -10.02
CA THR A 65 6.39 -10.57 -9.23
C THR A 65 6.06 -9.78 -7.96
N PHE A 66 5.21 -8.76 -8.06
CA PHE A 66 4.79 -7.98 -6.89
C PHE A 66 3.97 -8.81 -5.90
N LEU A 67 2.99 -9.59 -6.37
CA LEU A 67 2.19 -10.44 -5.50
C LEU A 67 3.06 -11.49 -4.77
N ALA A 68 3.94 -12.18 -5.50
CA ALA A 68 4.84 -13.17 -4.90
C ALA A 68 5.77 -12.54 -3.85
N ASP A 69 6.32 -11.35 -4.14
CA ASP A 69 7.13 -10.57 -3.19
C ASP A 69 6.34 -10.26 -1.91
N GLN A 70 5.16 -9.67 -2.01
CA GLN A 70 4.34 -9.31 -0.84
C GLN A 70 3.90 -10.54 -0.03
N MET A 71 3.52 -11.64 -0.70
CA MET A 71 3.14 -12.88 -0.02
C MET A 71 4.32 -13.50 0.74
N LEU A 72 5.52 -13.49 0.15
CA LEU A 72 6.71 -14.05 0.80
C LEU A 72 7.11 -13.26 2.04
N HIS A 73 7.08 -11.92 1.97
CA HIS A 73 7.32 -11.07 3.15
C HIS A 73 6.28 -11.34 4.25
N LEU A 74 4.99 -11.44 3.90
CA LEU A 74 3.91 -11.68 4.86
C LEU A 74 4.05 -13.06 5.53
N VAL A 75 4.34 -14.10 4.74
CA VAL A 75 4.58 -15.45 5.27
C VAL A 75 5.74 -15.45 6.26
N ILE A 76 6.84 -14.79 5.95
CA ILE A 76 8.00 -14.74 6.85
C ILE A 76 7.70 -13.95 8.11
N ILE A 77 6.99 -12.83 8.03
CA ILE A 77 6.55 -12.09 9.21
C ILE A 77 5.70 -13.02 10.09
N VAL A 78 4.66 -13.66 9.55
CA VAL A 78 3.78 -14.55 10.31
C VAL A 78 4.54 -15.72 10.93
N LEU A 79 5.48 -16.35 10.19
CA LEU A 79 6.29 -17.45 10.72
C LEU A 79 7.20 -17.00 11.86
N LEU A 80 7.90 -15.87 11.70
CA LEU A 80 8.86 -15.36 12.68
C LEU A 80 8.22 -14.68 13.90
N THR A 81 6.99 -14.16 13.76
CA THR A 81 6.22 -13.62 14.89
C THR A 81 5.28 -14.65 15.50
N GLY A 82 5.13 -15.82 14.88
CA GLY A 82 4.31 -16.92 15.38
C GLY A 82 4.82 -17.45 16.72
N SER A 83 3.98 -18.24 17.39
CA SER A 83 4.22 -18.79 18.73
C SER A 83 5.52 -19.59 18.85
N ILE A 84 6.07 -20.09 17.74
CA ILE A 84 7.35 -20.83 17.71
C ILE A 84 8.54 -19.93 18.05
N PHE A 85 8.58 -18.71 17.52
CA PHE A 85 9.72 -17.80 17.67
C PHE A 85 9.49 -16.73 18.74
N CYS A 86 8.23 -16.34 18.98
CA CYS A 86 7.87 -15.32 19.96
C CYS A 86 6.78 -15.81 20.93
N PRO A 87 6.97 -16.93 21.67
CA PRO A 87 5.91 -17.56 22.50
C PRO A 87 5.33 -16.66 23.59
N TYR A 88 6.07 -15.64 24.03
CA TYR A 88 5.69 -14.73 25.12
C TYR A 88 5.37 -13.31 24.64
N LEU A 89 5.27 -13.07 23.33
CA LEU A 89 4.90 -11.75 22.80
C LEU A 89 3.42 -11.50 23.11
N THR A 90 3.18 -10.79 24.20
CA THR A 90 1.85 -10.33 24.59
C THR A 90 1.79 -8.83 24.38
N VAL A 91 0.78 -8.39 23.63
CA VAL A 91 0.49 -6.97 23.40
C VAL A 91 -0.82 -6.68 24.10
N ASN A 92 -0.83 -5.69 24.99
CA ASN A 92 -2.07 -5.29 25.65
C ASN A 92 -3.06 -4.72 24.62
N ALA A 93 -4.35 -4.72 24.97
CA ALA A 93 -5.41 -4.32 24.03
C ALA A 93 -5.24 -2.89 23.51
N VAL A 94 -4.81 -1.95 24.37
CA VAL A 94 -4.62 -0.53 23.98
C VAL A 94 -3.49 -0.39 22.97
N THR A 95 -2.34 -1.02 23.22
CA THR A 95 -1.21 -1.02 22.29
C THR A 95 -1.57 -1.70 20.98
N ALA A 96 -2.33 -2.80 21.02
CA ALA A 96 -2.81 -3.48 19.81
C ALA A 96 -3.72 -2.56 18.98
N GLN A 97 -4.66 -1.84 19.62
CA GLN A 97 -5.53 -0.87 18.96
C GLN A 97 -4.72 0.27 18.30
N VAL A 98 -3.72 0.81 19.01
CA VAL A 98 -2.85 1.87 18.47
C VAL A 98 -2.03 1.37 17.28
N LEU A 99 -1.42 0.17 17.38
CA LEU A 99 -0.66 -0.42 16.30
C LEU A 99 -1.53 -0.72 15.07
N ASN A 100 -2.75 -1.19 15.28
CA ASN A 100 -3.73 -1.41 14.21
C ASN A 100 -4.16 -0.10 13.54
N LEU A 101 -4.36 0.98 14.30
CA LEU A 101 -4.64 2.30 13.75
C LEU A 101 -3.46 2.82 12.91
N ILE A 102 -2.22 2.65 13.39
CA ILE A 102 -1.02 3.01 12.64
C ILE A 102 -0.95 2.19 11.34
N LEU A 103 -1.18 0.88 11.40
CA LEU A 103 -1.20 0.00 10.23
C LEU A 103 -2.26 0.46 9.21
N PHE A 104 -3.48 0.75 9.67
CA PHE A 104 -4.55 1.28 8.83
C PHE A 104 -4.12 2.56 8.09
N LEU A 105 -3.57 3.54 8.82
CA LEU A 105 -3.09 4.79 8.23
C LEU A 105 -1.94 4.57 7.24
N VAL A 106 -1.04 3.61 7.50
CA VAL A 106 0.03 3.26 6.56
C VAL A 106 -0.56 2.63 5.29
N LEU A 107 -1.49 1.69 5.41
CA LEU A 107 -2.08 0.96 4.28
C LEU A 107 -2.73 1.91 3.27
N ILE A 108 -3.50 2.90 3.75
CA ILE A 108 -4.21 3.86 2.88
C ILE A 108 -3.28 4.86 2.16
N THR A 109 -1.97 4.88 2.42
CA THR A 109 -1.05 5.87 1.83
C THR A 109 -0.42 5.37 0.52
N LYS A 110 0.90 5.13 0.54
CA LYS A 110 1.69 4.68 -0.61
C LYS A 110 1.39 3.24 -1.04
N PRO A 111 1.14 2.25 -0.15
CA PRO A 111 0.84 0.88 -0.57
C PRO A 111 -0.33 0.82 -1.56
N THR A 112 -1.46 1.46 -1.23
CA THR A 112 -2.62 1.55 -2.14
C THR A 112 -2.28 2.18 -3.49
N ASN A 113 -1.45 3.24 -3.51
CA ASN A 113 -1.01 3.87 -4.78
C ASN A 113 -0.17 2.92 -5.64
N VAL A 114 0.72 2.13 -5.02
CA VAL A 114 1.56 1.16 -5.71
C VAL A 114 0.71 0.03 -6.29
N VAL A 115 -0.21 -0.53 -5.51
CA VAL A 115 -1.15 -1.56 -5.98
C VAL A 115 -1.98 -1.03 -7.15
N PHE A 116 -2.55 0.17 -7.01
CA PHE A 116 -3.34 0.77 -8.08
C PHE A 116 -2.54 0.89 -9.39
N LYS A 117 -1.32 1.42 -9.31
CA LYS A 117 -0.44 1.58 -10.47
C LYS A 117 -0.14 0.23 -11.13
N ILE A 118 0.24 -0.79 -10.36
CA ILE A 118 0.63 -2.09 -10.92
C ILE A 118 -0.55 -2.79 -11.62
N PHE A 119 -1.74 -2.73 -11.02
CA PHE A 119 -2.90 -3.48 -11.51
C PHE A 119 -3.68 -2.74 -12.61
N PHE A 120 -3.77 -1.40 -12.51
CA PHE A 120 -4.71 -0.62 -13.31
C PHE A 120 -4.06 0.42 -14.23
N GLN A 121 -2.73 0.60 -14.22
CA GLN A 121 -2.08 1.55 -15.16
C GLN A 121 -2.36 1.24 -16.64
N LYS A 122 -2.62 -0.03 -16.99
CA LYS A 122 -2.92 -0.43 -18.38
C LYS A 122 -4.22 0.19 -18.92
N TYR A 123 -5.12 0.63 -18.04
CA TYR A 123 -6.38 1.30 -18.39
C TYR A 123 -6.23 2.81 -18.47
N GLN A 124 -5.05 3.35 -18.15
CA GLN A 124 -4.82 4.79 -18.25
C GLN A 124 -4.97 5.21 -19.73
N PRO A 125 -5.81 6.22 -20.04
CA PRO A 125 -6.00 6.69 -21.41
C PRO A 125 -4.64 7.10 -22.02
N GLN A 126 -4.31 6.55 -23.19
CA GLN A 126 -3.01 6.77 -23.86
C GLN A 126 -2.95 8.04 -24.71
N ASP A 127 -4.00 8.87 -24.69
CA ASP A 127 -4.22 9.82 -25.78
C ASP A 127 -3.43 11.14 -25.66
N ASN A 128 -3.05 11.68 -26.82
CA ASN A 128 -2.27 12.91 -27.07
C ASN A 128 -2.94 14.21 -26.56
N GLN A 129 -4.09 14.11 -25.91
CA GLN A 129 -4.63 15.20 -25.12
C GLN A 129 -3.83 15.26 -23.83
N LYS A 130 -2.81 16.13 -23.78
CA LYS A 130 -2.25 16.57 -22.49
C LYS A 130 -3.43 16.90 -21.58
N LEU A 131 -3.72 15.99 -20.67
CA LEU A 131 -4.43 16.31 -19.45
C LEU A 131 -3.51 17.35 -18.82
N ASP A 132 -3.82 18.64 -18.99
CA ASP A 132 -3.18 19.74 -18.29
C ASP A 132 -3.40 19.52 -16.81
N THR A 133 -2.57 18.64 -16.27
CA THR A 133 -2.67 18.09 -14.94
C THR A 133 -1.30 18.24 -14.36
N ILE A 134 -1.29 18.84 -13.18
CA ILE A 134 -0.07 19.05 -12.43
C ILE A 134 0.50 17.65 -12.11
N PRO A 135 1.77 17.39 -12.42
CA PRO A 135 2.41 16.11 -12.08
C PRO A 135 2.18 15.76 -10.62
N GLY A 136 1.61 14.57 -10.37
CA GLY A 136 1.31 14.08 -9.01
C GLY A 136 -0.05 14.50 -8.45
N ALA A 137 -0.80 15.40 -9.09
CA ALA A 137 -2.11 15.83 -8.58
C ALA A 137 -3.09 14.66 -8.36
N GLY A 138 -3.14 13.70 -9.29
CA GLY A 138 -3.99 12.51 -9.13
C GLY A 138 -3.64 11.66 -7.90
N ALA A 139 -2.35 11.52 -7.58
CA ALA A 139 -1.90 10.78 -6.40
C ALA A 139 -2.26 11.53 -5.10
N THR A 140 -2.15 12.86 -5.11
CA THR A 140 -2.55 13.72 -3.99
C THR A 140 -4.07 13.69 -3.78
N ILE A 141 -4.86 13.82 -4.84
CA ILE A 141 -6.33 13.72 -4.79
C ILE A 141 -6.73 12.36 -4.22
N GLY A 142 -6.15 11.27 -4.73
CA GLY A 142 -6.43 9.93 -4.20
C GLY A 142 -6.06 9.76 -2.73
N LEU A 143 -4.97 10.38 -2.26
CA LEU A 143 -4.63 10.38 -0.82
C LEU A 143 -5.66 11.15 0.01
N LEU A 144 -6.05 12.35 -0.42
CA LEU A 144 -7.05 13.18 0.27
C LEU A 144 -8.40 12.46 0.36
N GLU A 145 -8.85 11.83 -0.73
CA GLU A 145 -10.07 11.02 -0.74
C GLU A 145 -10.02 9.91 0.31
N ARG A 146 -8.90 9.18 0.39
CA ARG A 146 -8.73 8.10 1.37
C ARG A 146 -8.69 8.61 2.80
N VAL A 147 -8.06 9.76 3.05
CA VAL A 147 -8.07 10.41 4.37
C VAL A 147 -9.49 10.81 4.76
N ILE A 148 -10.24 11.47 3.86
CA ILE A 148 -11.63 11.88 4.12
C ILE A 148 -12.52 10.65 4.38
N MET A 149 -12.40 9.60 3.56
CA MET A 149 -13.16 8.36 3.78
C MET A 149 -12.79 7.68 5.10
N SER A 150 -11.51 7.68 5.47
CA SER A 150 -11.05 7.12 6.75
C SER A 150 -11.63 7.86 7.94
N ILE A 151 -11.68 9.20 7.87
CA ILE A 151 -12.38 10.03 8.87
C ILE A 151 -13.85 9.63 8.92
N CYS A 152 -14.53 9.54 7.78
CA CYS A 152 -15.94 9.14 7.71
C CYS A 152 -16.18 7.78 8.39
N ILE A 153 -15.33 6.78 8.16
CA ILE A 153 -15.44 5.45 8.79
C ILE A 153 -15.27 5.54 10.31
N ILE A 154 -14.25 6.26 10.79
CA ILE A 154 -13.98 6.42 12.23
C ILE A 154 -15.17 7.08 12.95
N PHE A 155 -15.84 8.03 12.29
CA PHE A 155 -17.05 8.70 12.81
C PHE A 155 -18.36 7.95 12.48
N ASN A 156 -18.30 6.74 11.93
CA ASN A 156 -19.45 5.93 11.46
C ASN A 156 -20.36 6.64 10.45
N GLN A 157 -19.82 7.59 9.68
CA GLN A 157 -20.52 8.35 8.65
C GLN A 157 -20.36 7.74 7.25
N PHE A 158 -20.79 6.48 7.08
CA PHE A 158 -20.63 5.76 5.81
C PHE A 158 -21.36 6.43 4.63
N ALA A 159 -22.50 7.09 4.88
CA ALA A 159 -23.23 7.83 3.84
C ALA A 159 -22.39 8.98 3.23
N SER A 160 -21.53 9.61 4.03
CA SER A 160 -20.66 10.70 3.60
C SER A 160 -19.60 10.26 2.58
N ILE A 161 -19.23 8.97 2.57
CA ILE A 161 -18.35 8.42 1.53
C ILE A 161 -19.02 8.52 0.15
N GLY A 162 -20.33 8.28 0.09
CA GLY A 162 -21.14 8.48 -1.11
C GLY A 162 -21.11 9.94 -1.59
N LEU A 163 -21.23 10.90 -0.66
CA LEU A 163 -21.15 12.32 -0.99
C LEU A 163 -19.78 12.72 -1.57
N VAL A 164 -18.67 12.21 -1.02
CA VAL A 164 -17.32 12.44 -1.55
C VAL A 164 -17.21 11.90 -2.97
N PHE A 165 -17.71 10.68 -3.21
CA PHE A 165 -17.71 10.07 -4.54
C PHE A 165 -18.57 10.86 -5.55
N THR A 166 -19.77 11.29 -5.15
CA THR A 166 -20.66 12.10 -5.99
C THR A 166 -20.04 13.46 -6.30
N ALA A 167 -19.48 14.17 -5.31
CA ALA A 167 -18.84 15.46 -5.52
C ALA A 167 -17.66 15.37 -6.50
N LYS A 168 -16.83 14.32 -6.35
CA LYS A 168 -15.74 14.00 -7.29
C LYS A 168 -16.26 13.75 -8.71
N SER A 169 -17.40 13.07 -8.85
CA SER A 169 -18.00 12.72 -10.14
C SER A 169 -18.57 13.96 -10.83
N ILE A 170 -19.23 14.84 -10.08
CA ILE A 170 -19.75 16.13 -10.59
C ILE A 170 -18.60 17.01 -11.09
N ALA A 171 -17.52 17.14 -10.31
CA ALA A 171 -16.36 17.97 -10.70
C ALA A 171 -15.66 17.49 -11.99
N ARG A 172 -15.87 16.23 -12.39
CA ARG A 172 -15.27 15.63 -13.60
C ARG A 172 -16.32 15.28 -14.67
N TYR A 173 -17.58 15.66 -14.47
CA TYR A 173 -18.72 15.18 -15.28
C TYR A 173 -18.50 15.35 -16.78
N ASN A 174 -18.16 16.57 -17.24
CA ASN A 174 -17.96 16.84 -18.67
C ASN A 174 -16.95 15.88 -19.30
N LYS A 175 -15.80 15.68 -18.64
CA LYS A 175 -14.75 14.80 -19.15
C LYS A 175 -15.13 13.32 -19.10
N ILE A 176 -15.89 12.90 -18.09
CA ILE A 176 -16.45 11.54 -17.99
C ILE A 176 -17.46 11.33 -19.13
N SER A 177 -18.29 12.33 -19.43
CA SER A 177 -19.30 12.25 -20.48
C SER A 177 -18.71 12.25 -21.90
N GLU A 178 -17.61 12.97 -22.12
CA GLU A 178 -17.01 13.15 -23.45
C GLU A 178 -16.00 12.06 -23.82
N SER A 179 -15.45 11.34 -22.83
CA SER A 179 -14.37 10.37 -23.05
C SER A 179 -14.66 9.03 -22.36
N PRO A 180 -15.12 8.00 -23.11
CA PRO A 180 -15.42 6.68 -22.55
C PRO A 180 -14.21 6.03 -21.86
N THR A 181 -13.01 6.16 -22.45
CA THR A 181 -11.77 5.61 -21.87
C THR A 181 -11.40 6.30 -20.56
N PHE A 182 -11.60 7.62 -20.45
CA PHE A 182 -11.42 8.34 -19.20
C PHE A 182 -12.46 7.92 -18.15
N ALA A 183 -13.72 7.75 -18.56
CA ALA A 183 -14.80 7.32 -17.68
C ALA A 183 -14.50 5.94 -17.06
N GLU A 184 -14.09 4.96 -17.85
CA GLU A 184 -13.73 3.61 -17.38
C GLU A 184 -12.57 3.67 -16.39
N TYR A 185 -11.48 4.37 -16.74
CA TYR A 185 -10.32 4.53 -15.85
C TYR A 185 -10.69 5.24 -14.54
N TYR A 186 -11.52 6.29 -14.62
CA TYR A 186 -12.01 7.03 -13.47
C TYR A 186 -12.86 6.18 -12.53
N LEU A 187 -13.77 5.37 -13.08
CA LEU A 187 -14.64 4.47 -12.32
C LEU A 187 -13.81 3.39 -11.62
N ILE A 188 -12.88 2.74 -12.34
CA ILE A 188 -11.94 1.76 -11.77
C ILE A 188 -11.16 2.37 -10.60
N GLY A 189 -10.59 3.57 -10.80
CA GLY A 189 -9.82 4.25 -9.77
C GLY A 189 -10.62 4.61 -8.52
N SER A 190 -11.85 5.08 -8.72
CA SER A 190 -12.70 5.50 -7.61
C SER A 190 -13.25 4.31 -6.83
N LEU A 191 -13.73 3.26 -7.52
CA LEU A 191 -14.18 2.02 -6.89
C LEU A 191 -13.04 1.31 -6.15
N PHE A 192 -11.86 1.20 -6.76
CA PHE A 192 -10.69 0.63 -6.10
C PHE A 192 -10.33 1.42 -4.84
N THR A 193 -10.36 2.75 -4.91
CA THR A 193 -10.05 3.62 -3.78
C THR A 193 -11.02 3.39 -2.62
N ILE A 194 -12.34 3.36 -2.87
CA ILE A 194 -13.35 3.05 -1.84
C ILE A 194 -13.13 1.65 -1.27
N SER A 195 -13.04 0.63 -2.12
CA SER A 195 -12.86 -0.76 -1.69
C SER A 195 -11.58 -0.97 -0.89
N SER A 196 -10.47 -0.31 -1.27
CA SER A 196 -9.19 -0.42 -0.57
C SER A 196 -9.24 0.15 0.85
N VAL A 197 -9.95 1.26 1.05
CA VAL A 197 -10.11 1.86 2.39
C VAL A 197 -11.04 1.02 3.25
N LEU A 198 -12.15 0.54 2.69
CA LEU A 198 -13.08 -0.35 3.41
C LEU A 198 -12.40 -1.65 3.83
N LEU A 199 -11.62 -2.27 2.94
CA LEU A 199 -10.86 -3.48 3.25
C LEU A 199 -9.80 -3.23 4.33
N ALA A 200 -9.03 -2.12 4.22
CA ALA A 200 -8.04 -1.77 5.23
C ALA A 200 -8.69 -1.50 6.59
N ALA A 201 -9.84 -0.82 6.62
CA ALA A 201 -10.59 -0.59 7.85
C ALA A 201 -11.11 -1.89 8.45
N TRP A 202 -11.64 -2.80 7.62
CA TRP A 202 -12.10 -4.12 8.08
C TRP A 202 -10.98 -4.98 8.66
N ILE A 203 -9.77 -4.93 8.09
CA ILE A 203 -8.63 -5.72 8.60
C ILE A 203 -8.08 -5.15 9.92
N CYS A 204 -8.11 -3.83 10.10
CA CYS A 204 -7.40 -3.16 11.19
C CYS A 204 -8.30 -2.68 12.33
N LEU A 205 -9.51 -2.21 12.04
CA LEU A 205 -10.36 -1.50 12.99
C LEU A 205 -11.54 -2.34 13.50
N PHE A 206 -11.93 -3.39 12.78
CA PHE A 206 -13.05 -4.28 13.09
C PHE A 206 -12.56 -5.71 13.30
#